data_AF-A0A356ATZ4-F1
#
_entry.id   AF-A0A356ATZ4-F1
#
_cell.length_a   1.000
_cell.length_b   1.000
_cell.length_c   1.000
_cell.angle_alpha   90.00
_cell.angle_beta   90.00
_cell.angle_gamma   90.00
#
_symmetry.space_group_name_H-M   'P 1'
#
loop_
_entity.id
_entity.type
_entity.pdbx_description
1 polymer ?
#
loop_
_entity_poly.entity_id
_entity_poly.type
_entity_poly.pdbx_seq_one_letter_code
_entity_poly.pdbx_strand_id
1 'polypeptide(L)'
;MENESVPPLLAVGITYNLKKGVISDAEDIEAEYDSVDTIDAIADVFRSVGIRVEYIEADADIVEKIKKAKVDIVFNIAEGANGRGREAQIPAILSFLGIPYSGSDETTLAIALDKAITKRYLSTYHILTPDYQLVTTPNFQLDPSLQFPLIVKPN
;
A
#
# COMPACT_ATOMS: atom_id res chain seq x y z
N MET A 1 12.64 -44.23 14.78
CA MET A 1 11.57 -43.26 15.08
C MET A 1 12.11 -41.91 14.69
N GLU A 2 11.84 -41.52 13.46
CA GLU A 2 12.21 -40.20 12.95
C GLU A 2 11.46 -39.17 13.78
N ASN A 3 12.22 -38.19 14.24
CA ASN A 3 11.73 -37.04 14.98
C ASN A 3 10.78 -36.30 14.02
N GLU A 4 9.46 -36.47 14.18
CA GLU A 4 8.48 -35.60 13.53
C GLU A 4 8.69 -34.19 14.09
N SER A 5 9.64 -33.46 13.49
CA SER A 5 9.93 -32.09 13.85
C SER A 5 8.68 -31.29 13.53
N VAL A 6 8.01 -30.81 14.58
CA VAL A 6 6.97 -29.80 14.47
C VAL A 6 7.49 -28.73 13.50
N PRO A 7 6.79 -28.46 12.38
CA PRO A 7 7.25 -27.46 11.44
C PRO A 7 7.44 -26.14 12.19
N PRO A 8 8.47 -25.35 11.84
CA PRO A 8 8.73 -24.08 12.52
C PRO A 8 7.45 -23.24 12.53
N LEU A 9 7.19 -22.57 13.65
CA LEU A 9 6.03 -21.69 13.79
C LEU A 9 6.05 -20.65 12.67
N LEU A 10 4.95 -20.58 11.92
CA LEU A 10 4.74 -19.61 10.87
C LEU A 10 5.03 -18.20 11.39
N ALA A 11 5.76 -17.42 10.61
CA ALA A 11 6.11 -16.05 10.92
C ALA A 11 5.53 -15.09 9.87
N VAL A 12 4.76 -14.11 10.36
CA VAL A 12 4.17 -13.03 9.57
C VAL A 12 4.93 -11.75 9.86
N GLY A 13 5.37 -11.05 8.82
CA GLY A 13 5.77 -9.65 8.92
C GLY A 13 4.57 -8.74 8.70
N ILE A 14 4.41 -7.68 9.47
CA ILE A 14 3.44 -6.62 9.20
C ILE A 14 4.21 -5.40 8.72
N THR A 15 4.03 -5.02 7.45
CA THR A 15 4.61 -3.78 6.92
C THR A 15 3.63 -2.64 7.04
N TYR A 16 4.07 -1.50 7.59
CA TYR A 16 3.22 -0.35 7.88
C TYR A 16 3.98 0.98 7.77
N ASN A 17 3.25 2.08 7.63
CA ASN A 17 3.75 3.43 7.82
C ASN A 17 3.06 4.02 9.06
N LEU A 18 3.83 4.51 10.04
CA LEU A 18 3.26 5.03 11.28
C LEU A 18 2.98 6.54 11.16
N LYS A 19 1.83 6.99 11.67
CA LYS A 19 1.58 8.41 11.97
C LYS A 19 2.60 8.91 13.01
N LYS A 20 3.58 9.72 12.59
CA LYS A 20 4.64 10.27 13.46
C LYS A 20 4.34 11.71 13.90
N GLY A 21 3.23 12.29 13.45
CA GLY A 21 2.84 13.66 13.80
C GLY A 21 3.80 14.68 13.22
N VAL A 22 4.27 14.47 11.99
CA VAL A 22 5.19 15.42 11.33
C VAL A 22 4.48 16.77 11.22
N ILE A 23 5.05 17.78 11.90
CA ILE A 23 4.64 19.18 11.76
C ILE A 23 5.09 19.63 10.37
N SER A 24 4.15 19.60 9.42
CA SER A 24 4.34 20.03 8.04
C SER A 24 3.25 21.03 7.69
N ASP A 25 3.54 21.99 6.81
CA ASP A 25 2.57 22.99 6.31
C ASP A 25 1.39 22.37 5.54
N ALA A 26 1.42 21.07 5.25
CA ALA A 26 0.31 20.30 4.72
C ALA A 26 -0.28 19.38 5.80
N GLU A 27 -1.50 19.67 6.24
CA GLU A 27 -2.22 18.98 7.33
C GLU A 27 -2.54 17.49 7.02
N ASP A 28 -2.45 17.05 5.75
CA ASP A 28 -2.92 15.73 5.30
C ASP A 28 -1.81 14.72 4.94
N ILE A 29 -0.52 15.02 5.16
CA ILE A 29 0.58 14.14 4.68
C ILE A 29 0.50 12.73 5.26
N GLU A 30 0.09 12.60 6.52
CA GLU A 30 -0.02 11.31 7.19
C GLU A 30 -1.45 10.78 7.22
N ALA A 31 -2.40 11.38 6.50
CA ALA A 31 -3.82 10.99 6.59
C ALA A 31 -4.04 9.49 6.34
N GLU A 32 -3.28 8.93 5.39
CA GLU A 32 -3.32 7.53 4.96
C GLU A 32 -2.54 6.58 5.90
N TYR A 33 -1.72 7.08 6.82
CA TYR A 33 -0.94 6.22 7.73
C TYR A 33 -1.79 5.68 8.90
N ASP A 34 -1.42 4.51 9.40
CA ASP A 34 -2.13 3.85 10.50
C ASP A 34 -1.61 4.29 11.88
N SER A 35 -2.48 4.17 12.87
CA SER A 35 -2.08 4.31 14.29
C SER A 35 -1.42 3.02 14.79
N VAL A 36 -0.67 3.13 15.88
CA VAL A 36 -0.11 1.97 16.59
C VAL A 36 -1.23 0.99 16.97
N ASP A 37 -2.37 1.49 17.42
CA ASP A 37 -3.51 0.67 17.84
C ASP A 37 -4.05 -0.23 16.71
N THR A 38 -4.12 0.27 15.47
CA THR A 38 -4.53 -0.54 14.31
C THR A 38 -3.53 -1.66 14.06
N ILE A 39 -2.23 -1.35 14.09
CA ILE A 39 -1.17 -2.31 13.83
C ILE A 39 -1.15 -3.40 14.92
N ASP A 40 -1.31 -3.01 16.18
CA ASP A 40 -1.38 -3.94 17.31
C ASP A 40 -2.62 -4.82 17.27
N ALA A 41 -3.78 -4.27 16.88
CA ALA A 41 -4.99 -5.07 16.70
C ALA A 41 -4.81 -6.18 15.65
N ILE A 42 -4.13 -5.88 14.54
CA ILE A 42 -3.80 -6.89 13.52
C ILE A 42 -2.81 -7.92 14.08
N ALA A 43 -1.77 -7.46 14.77
CA ALA A 43 -0.76 -8.34 15.37
C ALA A 43 -1.38 -9.31 16.39
N ASP A 44 -2.31 -8.85 17.21
CA ASP A 44 -2.97 -9.64 18.24
C ASP A 44 -3.84 -10.76 17.65
N VAL A 45 -4.47 -10.53 16.48
CA VAL A 45 -5.19 -11.58 15.76
C VAL A 45 -4.24 -12.71 15.37
N PHE A 46 -3.08 -12.40 14.78
CA PHE A 46 -2.07 -13.42 14.43
C PHE A 46 -1.50 -14.14 15.66
N ARG A 47 -1.19 -13.39 16.73
CA ARG A 47 -0.69 -13.97 17.98
C ARG A 47 -1.71 -14.90 18.62
N SER A 48 -3.00 -14.58 18.55
CA SER A 48 -4.08 -15.39 19.14
C SER A 48 -4.16 -16.81 18.57
N VAL A 49 -3.67 -17.01 17.34
CA VAL A 49 -3.59 -18.32 16.67
C VAL A 49 -2.18 -18.92 16.70
N GLY A 50 -1.27 -18.35 17.49
CA GLY A 50 0.09 -18.86 17.69
C GLY A 50 1.10 -18.51 16.60
N ILE A 51 0.79 -17.54 15.72
CA ILE A 51 1.72 -17.09 14.67
C ILE A 51 2.70 -16.07 15.27
N ARG A 52 3.99 -16.18 14.92
CA ARG A 52 5.00 -15.16 15.28
C ARG A 52 4.79 -13.93 14.42
N VAL A 53 4.78 -12.74 15.04
CA VAL A 53 4.60 -11.47 14.35
C VAL A 53 5.85 -10.61 14.44
N GLU A 54 6.31 -10.10 13.30
CA GLU A 54 7.38 -9.12 13.20
C GLU A 54 6.82 -7.79 12.67
N TYR A 55 7.12 -6.70 13.38
CA TYR A 55 6.76 -5.35 12.93
C TYR A 55 7.84 -4.83 11.98
N ILE A 56 7.45 -4.36 10.80
CA ILE A 56 8.38 -3.93 9.76
C ILE A 56 7.96 -2.56 9.24
N GLU A 57 8.40 -1.49 9.90
CA GLU A 57 8.10 -0.14 9.43
C GLU A 57 8.73 0.15 8.05
N ALA A 58 7.90 0.64 7.12
CA ALA A 58 8.24 1.01 5.75
C ALA A 58 8.94 2.38 5.66
N ASP A 59 10.16 2.44 6.18
CA ASP A 59 11.05 3.60 6.09
C ASP A 59 12.29 3.33 5.21
N ALA A 60 13.31 4.18 5.30
CA ALA A 60 14.49 4.11 4.47
C ALA A 60 15.27 2.78 4.58
N ASP A 61 15.15 2.07 5.72
CA ASP A 61 15.88 0.84 6.00
C ASP A 61 15.03 -0.43 5.75
N ILE A 62 13.93 -0.30 4.99
CA ILE A 62 12.94 -1.36 4.80
C ILE A 62 13.54 -2.65 4.23
N VAL A 63 14.46 -2.56 3.27
CA VAL A 63 15.07 -3.74 2.63
C VAL A 63 15.86 -4.56 3.66
N GLU A 64 16.62 -3.88 4.51
CA GLU A 64 17.41 -4.45 5.58
C GLU A 64 16.52 -5.06 6.66
N LYS A 65 15.42 -4.38 7.03
CA LYS A 65 14.44 -4.89 8.00
C LYS A 65 13.77 -6.17 7.51
N ILE A 66 13.28 -6.19 6.26
CA ILE A 66 12.67 -7.37 5.65
C ILE A 66 13.64 -8.56 5.65
N LYS A 67 14.91 -8.33 5.24
CA LYS A 67 15.92 -9.40 5.20
C LYS A 67 16.28 -9.94 6.59
N LYS A 68 16.22 -9.09 7.63
CA LYS A 68 16.49 -9.50 9.02
C LYS A 68 15.30 -10.20 9.68
N ALA A 69 14.07 -9.84 9.33
CA ALA A 69 12.85 -10.34 9.97
C ALA A 69 12.65 -11.86 9.79
N LYS A 70 13.14 -12.42 8.67
CA LYS A 70 13.04 -13.86 8.32
C LYS A 70 11.60 -14.36 8.51
N VAL A 71 10.69 -13.75 7.76
CA VAL A 71 9.25 -14.05 7.77
C VAL A 71 8.89 -14.93 6.58
N ASP A 72 7.83 -15.71 6.72
CA ASP A 72 7.32 -16.61 5.68
C ASP A 72 6.36 -15.91 4.72
N ILE A 73 5.68 -14.86 5.21
CA ILE A 73 4.75 -14.01 4.46
C ILE A 73 4.71 -12.62 5.11
N VAL A 74 4.37 -11.61 4.31
CA VAL A 74 4.12 -10.25 4.81
C VAL A 74 2.64 -9.88 4.67
N PHE A 75 2.02 -9.48 5.77
CA PHE A 75 0.73 -8.79 5.76
C PHE A 75 0.98 -7.30 5.53
N ASN A 76 0.77 -6.83 4.30
CA ASN A 76 1.11 -5.46 3.91
C ASN A 76 -0.06 -4.49 4.14
N ILE A 77 0.18 -3.47 4.97
CA ILE A 77 -0.68 -2.30 5.17
C ILE A 77 0.11 -0.99 4.99
N ALA A 78 1.29 -1.05 4.37
CA ALA A 78 2.11 0.13 4.12
C ALA A 78 1.62 0.88 2.87
N GLU A 79 1.47 2.19 3.00
CA GLU A 79 1.09 3.13 1.93
C GLU A 79 2.30 3.61 1.10
N GLY A 80 3.52 3.29 1.57
CA GLY A 80 4.77 3.77 1.00
C GLY A 80 5.08 5.20 1.42
N ALA A 81 6.12 5.78 0.80
CA ALA A 81 6.64 7.09 1.23
C ALA A 81 6.30 8.22 0.25
N ASN A 82 6.86 8.15 -0.97
CA ASN A 82 6.83 9.26 -1.91
C ASN A 82 6.56 8.79 -3.34
N GLY A 83 6.05 9.71 -4.18
CA GLY A 83 5.92 9.49 -5.61
C GLY A 83 4.59 8.88 -6.05
N ARG A 84 4.42 8.82 -7.37
CA ARG A 84 3.15 8.50 -8.03
C ARG A 84 2.61 7.09 -7.74
N GLY A 85 3.51 6.12 -7.50
CA GLY A 85 3.18 4.72 -7.22
C GLY A 85 3.62 4.29 -5.83
N ARG A 86 3.44 5.15 -4.82
CA ARG A 86 3.96 4.91 -3.45
C ARG A 86 3.48 3.58 -2.85
N GLU A 87 2.21 3.23 -3.01
CA GLU A 87 1.63 1.97 -2.49
C GLU A 87 2.25 0.71 -3.11
N ALA A 88 2.81 0.83 -4.33
CA ALA A 88 3.47 -0.28 -5.00
C ALA A 88 4.90 -0.54 -4.50
N GLN A 89 5.49 0.35 -3.68
CA GLN A 89 6.89 0.26 -3.26
C GLN A 89 7.18 -1.01 -2.46
N ILE A 90 6.37 -1.28 -1.43
CA ILE A 90 6.56 -2.45 -0.57
C ILE A 90 6.27 -3.76 -1.32
N PRO A 91 5.13 -3.91 -2.02
CA PRO A 91 4.88 -5.06 -2.89
C PRO A 91 6.00 -5.30 -3.91
N ALA A 92 6.55 -4.25 -4.55
CA ALA A 92 7.63 -4.41 -5.51
C ALA A 92 8.92 -4.96 -4.86
N ILE A 93 9.26 -4.48 -3.67
CA ILE A 93 10.41 -4.99 -2.91
C ILE A 93 10.19 -6.46 -2.51
N LEU A 94 8.99 -6.79 -2.02
CA LEU A 94 8.65 -8.15 -1.60
C LEU A 94 8.64 -9.14 -2.78
N SER A 95 8.01 -8.75 -3.89
CA SER A 95 8.04 -9.47 -5.18
C SER A 95 9.49 -9.72 -5.62
N PHE A 96 10.34 -8.69 -5.58
CA PHE A 96 11.75 -8.80 -5.96
C PHE A 96 12.53 -9.76 -5.05
N LEU A 97 12.25 -9.75 -3.74
CA LEU A 97 12.88 -10.64 -2.76
C LEU A 97 12.27 -12.06 -2.74
N GLY A 98 11.20 -12.30 -3.50
CA GLY A 98 10.50 -13.58 -3.53
C GLY A 98 9.74 -13.91 -2.24
N ILE A 99 9.34 -12.88 -1.48
CA ILE A 99 8.61 -13.03 -0.22
C ILE A 99 7.12 -12.93 -0.53
N PRO A 100 6.29 -13.94 -0.20
CA PRO A 100 4.84 -13.85 -0.35
C PRO A 100 4.25 -12.70 0.46
N TYR A 101 3.17 -12.09 -0.02
CA TYR A 101 2.49 -11.02 0.69
C TYR A 101 0.97 -10.99 0.44
N SER A 102 0.24 -10.34 1.34
CA SER A 102 -1.20 -10.10 1.21
C SER A 102 -1.50 -8.89 0.33
N GLY A 103 -2.69 -8.88 -0.28
CA GLY A 103 -3.20 -7.75 -1.05
C GLY A 103 -2.93 -7.86 -2.54
N SER A 104 -2.97 -6.72 -3.22
CA SER A 104 -2.72 -6.64 -4.67
C SER A 104 -1.22 -6.53 -4.97
N ASP A 105 -0.82 -6.98 -6.16
CA ASP A 105 0.57 -6.87 -6.60
C ASP A 105 1.02 -5.43 -6.90
N GLU A 106 2.32 -5.23 -7.10
CA GLU A 106 2.89 -3.91 -7.36
C GLU A 106 2.34 -3.23 -8.61
N THR A 107 2.03 -4.01 -9.65
CA THR A 107 1.50 -3.47 -10.91
C THR A 107 0.08 -2.97 -10.72
N THR A 108 -0.74 -3.77 -10.04
CA THR A 108 -2.14 -3.45 -9.74
C THR A 108 -2.21 -2.21 -8.86
N LEU A 109 -1.40 -2.12 -7.79
CA LEU A 109 -1.39 -0.96 -6.90
C LEU A 109 -0.88 0.30 -7.61
N ALA A 110 0.16 0.20 -8.44
CA ALA A 110 0.65 1.35 -9.21
C ALA A 110 -0.41 1.87 -10.19
N ILE A 111 -1.24 1.00 -10.77
CA ILE A 111 -2.36 1.38 -11.63
C ILE A 111 -3.48 1.98 -10.80
N ALA A 112 -3.91 1.30 -9.74
CA ALA A 112 -5.08 1.63 -8.91
C ALA A 112 -4.95 2.99 -8.24
N LEU A 113 -3.74 3.34 -7.78
CA LEU A 113 -3.46 4.61 -7.13
C LEU A 113 -3.62 5.80 -8.10
N ASP A 114 -3.25 5.62 -9.38
CA ASP A 114 -3.41 6.65 -10.40
C ASP A 114 -4.79 6.57 -11.07
N LYS A 115 -5.68 7.48 -10.67
CA LYS A 115 -7.09 7.44 -11.12
C LYS A 115 -7.22 7.65 -12.63
N ALA A 116 -6.34 8.43 -13.26
CA ALA A 116 -6.34 8.63 -14.71
C ALA A 116 -5.88 7.38 -15.46
N ILE A 117 -4.83 6.70 -15.00
CA ILE A 117 -4.38 5.42 -15.58
C ILE A 117 -5.45 4.35 -15.36
N THR A 118 -5.99 4.23 -14.15
CA THR A 118 -7.07 3.28 -13.83
C THR A 118 -8.25 3.47 -14.78
N LYS A 119 -8.77 4.69 -14.95
CA LYS A 119 -9.89 4.94 -15.86
C LYS A 119 -9.57 4.58 -17.30
N ARG A 120 -8.36 4.90 -17.77
CA ARG A 120 -7.89 4.52 -19.11
C ARG A 120 -7.75 3.01 -19.28
N TYR A 121 -7.33 2.29 -18.24
CA TYR A 121 -7.23 0.83 -18.28
C TYR A 121 -8.63 0.19 -18.29
N LEU A 122 -9.53 0.64 -17.43
CA LEU A 122 -10.91 0.15 -17.36
C LEU A 122 -11.70 0.37 -18.66
N SER A 123 -11.45 1.49 -19.35
CA SER A 123 -12.16 1.79 -20.60
C SER A 123 -11.82 0.82 -21.74
N THR A 124 -10.64 0.19 -21.74
CA THR A 124 -10.28 -0.83 -22.74
C THR A 124 -11.12 -2.10 -22.60
N TYR A 125 -11.69 -2.33 -21.41
CA TYR A 125 -12.62 -3.42 -21.11
C TYR A 125 -14.09 -2.97 -21.08
N HIS A 126 -14.39 -1.75 -21.55
CA HIS A 126 -15.73 -1.17 -21.54
C HIS A 126 -16.36 -1.08 -20.15
N ILE A 127 -15.55 -0.99 -19.10
CA ILE A 127 -16.03 -0.73 -17.74
C ILE A 127 -16.33 0.76 -17.61
N LEU A 128 -17.56 1.09 -17.23
CA LEU A 128 -18.00 2.46 -17.09
C LEU A 128 -17.28 3.16 -15.94
N THR A 129 -16.77 4.36 -16.22
CA THR A 129 -16.24 5.28 -15.20
C THR A 129 -16.74 6.70 -15.50
N PRO A 130 -16.82 7.60 -14.51
CA PRO A 130 -17.22 8.98 -14.77
C PRO A 130 -16.29 9.65 -15.80
N ASP A 131 -16.87 10.42 -16.72
CA ASP A 131 -16.12 11.29 -17.62
C ASP A 131 -15.20 12.20 -16.80
N TYR A 132 -13.99 12.41 -17.30
CA TYR A 132 -12.95 13.10 -16.53
C TYR A 132 -12.00 13.86 -17.45
N GLN A 133 -11.40 14.91 -16.87
CA GLN A 133 -10.29 15.63 -17.47
C GLN A 133 -9.13 15.64 -16.47
N LEU A 134 -7.96 15.18 -16.90
CA LEU A 134 -6.73 15.32 -16.11
C LEU A 134 -6.17 16.73 -16.31
N VAL A 135 -6.10 17.51 -15.24
CA VAL A 135 -5.55 18.87 -15.23
C VAL A 135 -4.15 18.85 -14.62
N THR A 136 -3.14 19.25 -15.39
CA THR A 136 -1.73 19.29 -14.94
C THR A 136 -1.14 20.70 -14.92
N THR A 137 -1.87 21.69 -15.45
CA THR A 137 -1.44 23.09 -15.48
C THR A 137 -2.59 24.03 -15.10
N PRO A 138 -2.30 25.22 -14.53
CA PRO A 138 -3.33 26.17 -14.12
C PRO A 138 -4.14 26.76 -15.29
N ASN A 139 -3.57 26.86 -16.49
CA ASN A 139 -4.18 27.51 -17.66
C ASN A 139 -5.03 26.54 -18.50
N PHE A 140 -5.68 25.56 -17.86
CA PHE A 140 -6.48 24.57 -18.57
C PHE A 140 -7.80 25.17 -19.08
N GLN A 141 -8.29 24.62 -20.19
CA GLN A 141 -9.66 24.85 -20.65
C GLN A 141 -10.50 23.65 -20.26
N LEU A 142 -11.65 23.87 -19.62
CA LEU A 142 -12.56 22.79 -19.25
C LEU A 142 -13.11 22.13 -20.51
N ASP A 143 -13.07 20.80 -20.56
CA ASP A 143 -13.71 20.03 -21.61
C ASP A 143 -15.22 20.35 -21.66
N PRO A 144 -15.77 20.86 -22.78
CA PRO A 144 -17.18 21.22 -22.89
C PRO A 144 -18.15 20.05 -22.67
N SER A 145 -17.69 18.80 -22.78
CA SER A 145 -18.50 17.62 -22.46
C SER A 145 -18.76 17.46 -20.96
N LEU A 146 -17.91 18.02 -20.10
CA LEU A 146 -18.08 17.97 -18.65
C LEU A 146 -19.07 19.05 -18.18
N GLN A 147 -20.19 18.61 -17.60
CA GLN A 147 -21.27 19.48 -17.12
C GLN A 147 -21.28 19.54 -15.59
N PHE A 148 -21.59 20.71 -15.03
CA PHE A 148 -21.69 20.89 -13.57
C PHE A 148 -22.90 20.12 -12.98
N PRO A 149 -22.80 19.64 -11.72
CA PRO A 149 -21.69 19.79 -10.79
C PRO A 149 -20.50 18.86 -11.08
N LEU A 150 -19.27 19.34 -10.82
CA LEU A 150 -18.02 18.60 -10.99
C LEU A 150 -17.32 18.38 -9.64
N ILE A 151 -16.58 17.28 -9.52
CA ILE A 151 -15.75 16.96 -8.35
C ILE A 151 -14.28 17.13 -8.73
N VAL A 152 -13.58 18.02 -8.02
CA VAL A 152 -12.13 18.17 -8.11
C VAL A 152 -11.49 17.27 -7.06
N LYS A 153 -10.49 16.48 -7.45
CA LYS A 153 -9.73 15.61 -6.55
C LYS A 153 -8.29 15.46 -7.04
N PRO A 154 -7.33 15.18 -6.15
CA PRO A 154 -6.01 14.71 -6.55
C PRO A 154 -6.11 13.45 -7.41
N ASN A 155 -5.23 13.37 -8.42
CA ASN A 155 -5.14 12.18 -9.27
C ASN A 155 -4.66 10.98 -8.47
#